data_AF-A0A520C1K9-F1
#
_entry.id   AF-A0A520C1K9-F1
#
_cell.length_a   1.000
_cell.length_b   1.000
_cell.length_c   1.000
_cell.angle_alpha   90.00
_cell.angle_beta   90.00
_cell.angle_gamma   90.00
#
_symmetry.space_group_name_H-M   'P 1'
#
loop_
_entity.id
_entity.type
_entity.pdbx_description
1 polymer ?
#
loop_
_entity_poly.entity_id
_entity_poly.type
_entity_poly.pdbx_seq_one_letter_code
_entity_poly.pdbx_strand_id
1 'polypeptide(L)'
;MKNLKFIIACLLLATGLSSFIYWFTITSKDISFEAMKAEYNTVFPSFLQHSALQSLILIVVLVSAGLLFIQTRTKKGFKIPATAGMVLSFLFAFWQLFSIM
;
A
#
# COMPACT_ATOMS: atom_id res chain seq x y z
N MET A 1 -14.14 -12.27 -15.36
CA MET A 1 -13.18 -11.16 -15.13
C MET A 1 -13.33 -10.44 -13.78
N LYS A 2 -14.53 -10.13 -13.27
CA LYS A 2 -14.68 -9.37 -12.00
C LYS A 2 -14.03 -10.05 -10.77
N ASN A 3 -14.08 -11.37 -10.67
CA ASN A 3 -13.38 -12.11 -9.59
C ASN A 3 -11.87 -11.92 -9.66
N LEU A 4 -11.29 -12.07 -10.85
CA LEU A 4 -9.85 -11.88 -11.06
C LEU A 4 -9.42 -10.45 -10.70
N LYS A 5 -10.18 -9.43 -11.14
CA LYS A 5 -9.92 -8.03 -10.76
C LYS A 5 -9.96 -7.81 -9.26
N PHE A 6 -10.90 -8.45 -8.56
CA PHE A 6 -11.00 -8.36 -7.09
C PHE A 6 -9.79 -9.03 -6.42
N ILE A 7 -9.38 -10.22 -6.88
CA ILE A 7 -8.20 -10.91 -6.37
C ILE A 7 -6.93 -10.08 -6.58
N ILE A 8 -6.74 -9.52 -7.78
CA ILE A 8 -5.61 -8.63 -8.08
C ILE A 8 -5.65 -7.39 -7.17
N ALA A 9 -6.82 -6.78 -6.97
CA ALA A 9 -6.97 -5.64 -6.07
C ALA A 9 -6.58 -6.00 -4.63
N CYS A 10 -6.97 -7.17 -4.14
CA CYS A 10 -6.58 -7.67 -2.82
C CYS A 10 -5.07 -7.88 -2.71
N LEU A 11 -4.42 -8.44 -3.74
CA LEU A 11 -2.97 -8.62 -3.76
C LEU A 11 -2.22 -7.29 -3.72
N LEU A 12 -2.64 -6.32 -4.54
CA LEU A 12 -2.05 -4.98 -4.55
C LEU A 12 -2.24 -4.26 -3.21
N LEU A 13 -3.44 -4.34 -2.61
CA LEU A 13 -3.70 -3.78 -1.29
C LEU A 13 -2.85 -4.47 -0.21
N ALA A 14 -2.68 -5.79 -0.29
CA ALA A 14 -1.82 -6.54 0.64
C ALA A 14 -0.37 -6.07 0.56
N THR A 15 0.18 -5.78 -0.62
CA THR A 15 1.52 -5.20 -0.77
C THR A 15 1.66 -3.87 -0.03
N GLY A 16 0.71 -2.95 -0.19
CA GLY A 16 0.73 -1.67 0.52
C GLY A 16 0.54 -1.83 2.03
N LEU A 17 -0.32 -2.75 2.46
CA LEU A 17 -0.54 -3.05 3.87
C LEU A 17 0.70 -3.67 4.53
N SER A 18 1.38 -4.60 3.86
CA SER A 18 2.64 -5.20 4.37
C SER A 18 3.73 -4.15 4.55
N SER A 19 3.86 -3.22 3.59
CA SER A 19 4.76 -2.09 3.69
C SER A 19 4.44 -1.20 4.90
N PHE A 20 3.16 -0.88 5.10
CA PHE A 20 2.69 -0.08 6.22
C PHE A 20 2.95 -0.77 7.57
N ILE A 21 2.60 -2.05 7.70
CA ILE A 21 2.86 -2.84 8.91
C ILE A 21 4.36 -2.85 9.22
N TYR A 22 5.19 -3.08 8.20
CA TYR A 22 6.64 -3.11 8.38
C TYR A 22 7.18 -1.76 8.89
N TRP A 23 6.71 -0.64 8.35
CA TRP A 23 7.07 0.67 8.88
C TRP A 23 6.72 0.81 10.37
N PHE A 24 5.52 0.41 10.78
CA PHE A 24 5.12 0.48 12.19
C PHE A 24 6.00 -0.38 13.10
N THR A 25 6.43 -1.55 12.64
CA THR A 25 7.36 -2.41 13.41
C THR A 25 8.74 -1.77 13.61
N ILE A 26 9.18 -0.91 12.69
CA ILE A 26 10.42 -0.17 12.84
C ILE A 26 10.21 1.03 13.77
N THR A 27 9.10 1.76 13.62
CA THR A 27 8.80 2.93 14.47
C THR A 27 8.56 2.58 15.94
N SER A 28 8.25 1.31 16.25
CA SER A 28 8.18 0.84 17.63
C SER A 28 9.56 0.63 18.28
N LYS A 29 10.65 0.74 17.51
CA LYS A 29 12.01 0.68 18.05
C LYS A 29 12.41 2.06 18.56
N ASP A 30 13.06 2.10 19.72
CA ASP A 30 13.61 3.33 20.30
C ASP A 30 14.94 3.71 19.61
N ILE A 31 14.85 4.04 18.32
CA ILE A 31 15.99 4.44 17.48
C ILE A 31 15.70 5.79 16.82
N SER A 32 16.74 6.46 16.31
CA SER A 32 16.57 7.73 15.62
C SER A 32 15.79 7.55 14.30
N PHE A 33 15.10 8.60 13.87
CA PHE A 33 14.33 8.59 12.62
C PHE A 33 15.17 8.23 11.39
N GLU A 34 16.41 8.71 11.31
CA GLU A 34 17.33 8.36 10.22
C GLU A 34 17.72 6.88 10.25
N ALA A 35 17.90 6.30 11.43
CA ALA A 35 18.13 4.86 11.57
C ALA A 35 16.89 4.04 11.18
N MET A 36 15.68 4.53 11.50
CA MET A 36 14.42 3.90 11.05
C MET A 36 14.32 3.87 9.52
N LYS A 37 14.61 5.00 8.85
CA LYS A 37 14.61 5.08 7.39
C LYS A 37 15.62 4.14 6.75
N ALA A 38 16.84 4.13 7.27
CA ALA A 38 17.89 3.25 6.78
C ALA A 38 17.48 1.78 6.90
N GLU A 39 16.96 1.38 8.07
CA GLU A 39 16.48 0.02 8.29
C GLU A 39 15.33 -0.34 7.34
N TYR A 40 14.34 0.56 7.19
CA TYR A 40 13.22 0.34 6.30
C TYR A 40 13.66 0.17 4.84
N ASN A 41 14.63 0.96 4.38
CA ASN A 41 15.15 0.85 3.02
C ASN A 41 15.94 -0.46 2.80
N THR A 42 16.52 -1.06 3.84
CA THR A 42 17.36 -2.27 3.68
C THR A 42 16.62 -3.51 3.20
N VAL A 43 15.31 -3.61 3.41
CA VAL A 43 14.52 -4.76 2.91
C VAL A 43 14.20 -4.65 1.42
N PHE A 44 14.42 -3.49 0.82
CA PHE A 44 14.22 -3.26 -0.60
C PHE A 44 15.51 -3.50 -1.38
N PRO A 45 15.40 -4.02 -2.62
CA PRO A 45 16.56 -4.15 -3.49
C PRO A 45 17.18 -2.78 -3.76
N SER A 46 18.48 -2.74 -4.06
CA SER A 46 19.26 -1.49 -4.17
C SER A 46 18.64 -0.42 -5.07
N PHE A 47 17.96 -0.81 -6.15
CA PHE A 47 17.28 0.11 -7.07
C PHE A 47 15.98 0.74 -6.52
N LEU A 48 15.46 0.24 -5.39
CA LEU A 48 14.26 0.74 -4.69
C LEU A 48 14.56 1.37 -3.33
N GLN A 49 15.83 1.49 -2.92
CA GLN A 49 16.20 2.07 -1.63
C GLN A 49 16.02 3.59 -1.56
N HIS A 50 15.58 4.22 -2.64
CA HIS A 50 15.24 5.64 -2.65
C HIS A 50 13.80 5.84 -2.16
N SER A 51 13.64 6.38 -0.95
CA SER A 51 12.34 6.49 -0.26
C SER A 51 11.26 7.19 -1.09
N ALA A 52 11.58 8.29 -1.79
CA ALA A 52 10.60 8.95 -2.66
C ALA A 52 10.12 8.08 -3.84
N LEU A 53 11.02 7.29 -4.45
CA LEU A 53 10.67 6.37 -5.54
C LEU A 53 9.78 5.25 -5.02
N GLN A 54 10.10 4.75 -3.83
CA GLN A 54 9.32 3.71 -3.18
C GLN A 54 7.90 4.18 -2.85
N SER A 55 7.75 5.37 -2.26
CA SER A 55 6.45 5.99 -1.98
C SER A 55 5.64 6.19 -3.27
N LEU A 56 6.29 6.65 -4.35
CA LEU A 56 5.63 6.79 -5.66
C LEU A 56 5.10 5.44 -6.18
N ILE A 57 5.92 4.39 -6.11
CA ILE A 57 5.52 3.04 -6.55
C ILE A 57 4.36 2.51 -5.70
N LEU A 58 4.42 2.67 -4.38
CA LEU A 58 3.35 2.26 -3.48
C LEU A 58 2.04 3.03 -3.75
N ILE A 59 2.11 4.32 -4.05
CA ILE A 59 0.96 5.12 -4.49
C ILE A 59 0.36 4.53 -5.76
N VAL A 60 1.18 4.23 -6.78
CA VAL A 60 0.69 3.64 -8.03
C VAL A 60 0.02 2.29 -7.78
N VAL A 61 0.63 1.44 -6.95
CA VAL A 61 0.08 0.13 -6.55
C VAL A 61 -1.28 0.28 -5.86
N LEU A 62 -1.38 1.18 -4.88
CA LEU A 62 -2.59 1.40 -4.08
C LEU A 62 -3.70 2.08 -4.88
N VAL A 63 -3.39 3.07 -5.72
CA VAL A 63 -4.36 3.70 -6.62
C VAL A 63 -4.90 2.66 -7.61
N SER A 64 -4.02 1.81 -8.17
CA SER A 64 -4.44 0.71 -9.05
C SER A 64 -5.37 -0.28 -8.32
N ALA A 65 -5.07 -0.63 -7.07
CA ALA A 65 -5.95 -1.45 -6.23
C ALA A 65 -7.33 -0.80 -6.06
N GLY A 66 -7.36 0.49 -5.71
CA GLY A 66 -8.59 1.28 -5.55
C GLY A 66 -9.45 1.31 -6.81
N LEU A 67 -8.84 1.55 -7.98
CA LEU A 67 -9.51 1.52 -9.28
C LEU A 67 -10.10 0.14 -9.60
N LEU A 68 -9.37 -0.95 -9.32
CA LEU A 68 -9.86 -2.31 -9.52
C LEU A 68 -11.04 -2.62 -8.58
N PHE A 69 -10.97 -2.21 -7.31
CA PHE A 69 -12.08 -2.34 -6.37
C PHE A 69 -13.33 -1.59 -6.87
N ILE A 70 -13.19 -0.36 -7.38
CA ILE A 70 -14.29 0.40 -8.01
C ILE A 70 -14.95 -0.41 -9.12
N GLN A 71 -14.17 -1.05 -10.00
CA GLN A 71 -14.71 -1.84 -11.11
C GLN A 71 -15.45 -3.10 -10.64
N THR A 72 -15.07 -3.67 -9.50
CA THR A 72 -15.64 -4.92 -8.97
C THR A 72 -16.91 -4.71 -8.13
N ARG A 73 -17.16 -3.49 -7.62
CA ARG A 73 -18.30 -3.15 -6.75
C ARG A 73 -19.68 -3.44 -7.34
N THR A 74 -19.77 -3.49 -8.68
CA THR A 74 -21.01 -3.73 -9.42
C THR A 74 -21.48 -5.19 -9.37
N LYS A 75 -20.64 -6.11 -8.87
CA LYS A 75 -21.04 -7.51 -8.69
C LYS A 75 -21.77 -7.70 -7.35
N LYS A 76 -22.95 -8.32 -7.39
CA LYS A 76 -23.71 -8.73 -6.19
C LYS A 76 -22.81 -9.60 -5.30
N GLY A 77 -22.70 -9.25 -4.01
CA GLY A 77 -21.79 -9.87 -3.04
C GLY A 77 -20.43 -9.17 -2.85
N PHE A 78 -19.95 -8.38 -3.82
CA PHE A 78 -18.68 -7.65 -3.69
C PHE A 78 -18.84 -6.19 -3.30
N LYS A 79 -20.08 -5.65 -3.27
CA LYS A 79 -20.32 -4.22 -3.00
C LYS A 79 -19.65 -3.74 -1.72
N ILE A 80 -19.88 -4.41 -0.59
CA ILE A 80 -19.32 -4.04 0.70
C ILE A 80 -17.78 -4.22 0.72
N PRO A 81 -17.23 -5.42 0.47
CA PRO A 81 -15.78 -5.62 0.57
C PRO A 81 -14.99 -4.80 -0.45
N ALA A 82 -15.53 -4.58 -1.66
CA ALA A 82 -14.88 -3.71 -2.64
C ALA A 82 -14.92 -2.23 -2.23
N THR A 83 -16.00 -1.77 -1.59
CA THR A 83 -16.05 -0.39 -1.07
C THR A 83 -15.04 -0.21 0.06
N ALA A 84 -14.95 -1.15 0.99
CA ALA A 84 -13.97 -1.12 2.07
C ALA A 84 -12.54 -1.15 1.51
N GLY A 85 -12.23 -2.08 0.60
CA GLY A 85 -10.92 -2.19 -0.04
C GLY A 85 -10.54 -0.92 -0.83
N MET A 86 -11.50 -0.31 -1.53
CA MET A 86 -11.29 0.97 -2.22
C MET A 86 -10.92 2.09 -1.23
N VAL A 87 -11.69 2.26 -0.15
CA VAL A 87 -11.44 3.30 0.86
C VAL A 87 -10.06 3.10 1.50
N LEU A 88 -9.74 1.86 1.92
CA LEU A 88 -8.43 1.54 2.49
C LEU A 88 -7.28 1.81 1.52
N SER A 89 -7.46 1.45 0.25
CA SER A 89 -6.43 1.69 -0.79
C SER A 89 -6.13 3.19 -0.93
N PHE A 90 -7.16 4.03 -0.99
CA PHE A 90 -6.96 5.49 -1.10
C PHE A 90 -6.44 6.12 0.20
N LEU A 91 -6.88 5.64 1.36
CA LEU A 91 -6.35 6.10 2.64
C LEU A 91 -4.85 5.78 2.76
N PHE A 92 -4.43 4.58 2.38
CA PHE A 92 -3.01 4.23 2.37
C PHE A 92 -2.23 4.97 1.29
N ALA A 93 -2.79 5.18 0.10
CA ALA A 93 -2.13 5.98 -0.94
C ALA A 93 -1.93 7.43 -0.47
N PHE A 94 -2.95 8.00 0.18
CA PHE A 94 -2.86 9.32 0.78
C PHE A 94 -1.84 9.35 1.92
N TRP A 95 -1.80 8.33 2.77
CA TRP A 95 -0.79 8.18 3.81
C TRP A 95 0.63 8.26 3.25
N GLN A 96 0.91 7.60 2.11
CA GLN A 96 2.23 7.66 1.46
C GLN A 96 2.66 9.09 1.04
N LEU A 97 1.72 10.03 0.88
CA LEU A 97 2.04 11.44 0.61
C LEU A 97 2.50 12.21 1.86
N PHE A 98 2.09 11.79 3.06
CA PHE A 98 2.50 12.40 4.34
C PHE A 98 3.64 11.64 4.99
N SER A 99 3.63 10.31 4.84
CA SER A 99 4.76 9.45 5.15
C SER A 99 5.79 9.52 4.04
N ILE A 100 6.05 10.72 3.49
CA ILE A 100 7.34 10.99 2.89
C ILE A 100 8.37 10.85 4.02
N MET A 101 8.67 9.60 4.35
CA MET A 101 10.01 9.08 4.36
C MET A 101 10.84 9.75 3.25
#